data_AF-T1IR65-F1
#
_entry.id   AF-T1IR65-F1
#
_cell.length_a   1.000
_cell.length_b   1.000
_cell.length_c   1.000
_cell.angle_alpha   90.00
_cell.angle_beta   90.00
_cell.angle_gamma   90.00
#
_symmetry.space_group_name_H-M   'P 1'
#
loop_
_entity.id
_entity.type
_entity.pdbx_description
1 polymer ?
#
loop_
_entity_poly.entity_id
_entity_poly.type
_entity_poly.pdbx_seq_one_letter_code
_entity_poly.pdbx_strand_id
1 'polypeptide(L)'
;MAGVCRLFLVTCFVLICFSDISRCNIKKKEIQTLNDRVQQLTDLVSKRSILRLNGDKFRQFVRANPRNYSMIVMFTALAAQRQCGICRHASDEFQIVANSFRYSQAYSSKLFFGMVDYDEGPDVFQSLKLNSAPVFMHFPAKGKPKKSDTMDIQRLGFGAEAIARWVNERTDIQVRIFRPPNYSGTVALFLLFALIGGLLYLRRNNLDFLYNKTTWAIIAMTFTFAMTSGQMWNHIRGPPFLHKSHSGHVSYVHGSSQGQFIIETYLVILLNMAVVFGMIAMCEAASSKGDIKKRRILTIAGLALATFFFSLILSIFKSKAHGYPYSFY
;
A
#
# COMPACT_ATOMS: atom_id res chain seq x y z
N MET A 1 63.90 -47.11 26.77
CA MET A 1 62.87 -46.98 25.71
C MET A 1 61.78 -45.92 25.99
N ALA A 2 61.66 -45.33 27.19
CA ALA A 2 60.61 -44.33 27.49
C ALA A 2 60.90 -42.89 27.04
N GLY A 3 62.17 -42.50 26.87
CA GLY A 3 62.57 -41.12 26.50
C GLY A 3 62.34 -40.75 25.04
N VAL A 4 62.51 -41.70 24.12
CA VAL A 4 62.35 -41.47 22.67
C VAL A 4 60.88 -41.25 22.29
N CYS A 5 59.95 -41.91 23.00
CA CYS A 5 58.51 -41.76 22.78
C CYS A 5 58.00 -40.37 23.22
N ARG A 6 58.54 -39.80 24.30
CA ARG A 6 58.19 -38.43 24.74
C ARG A 6 58.68 -37.36 23.77
N LEU A 7 59.86 -37.54 23.17
CA LEU A 7 60.41 -36.58 22.20
C LEU A 7 59.57 -36.57 20.90
N PHE A 8 59.14 -37.74 20.43
CA PHE A 8 58.29 -37.89 19.25
C PHE A 8 56.87 -37.31 19.44
N LEU A 9 56.32 -37.45 20.65
CA LEU A 9 55.00 -36.90 20.97
C LEU A 9 55.03 -35.36 21.03
N VAL A 10 56.10 -34.77 21.57
CA VAL A 10 56.27 -33.31 21.62
C VAL A 10 56.52 -32.74 20.23
N THR A 11 57.31 -33.39 19.38
CA THR A 11 57.53 -32.92 18.00
C THR A 11 56.28 -33.02 17.13
N CYS A 12 55.47 -34.09 17.27
CA CYS A 12 54.16 -34.18 16.62
C CYS A 12 53.19 -33.10 17.11
N PHE A 13 53.14 -32.81 18.42
CA PHE A 13 52.25 -31.78 18.96
C PHE A 13 52.62 -30.38 18.45
N VAL A 14 53.92 -30.08 18.37
CA VAL A 14 54.41 -28.80 17.81
C VAL A 14 54.07 -28.69 16.32
N LEU A 15 54.24 -29.76 15.53
CA LEU A 15 53.89 -29.75 14.10
C LEU A 15 52.38 -29.57 13.87
N ILE A 16 51.52 -30.16 14.71
CA ILE A 16 50.07 -29.98 14.64
C ILE A 16 49.69 -28.53 14.99
N CYS A 17 50.27 -27.95 16.04
CA CYS A 17 50.04 -26.55 16.40
C CYS A 17 50.52 -25.56 15.31
N PHE A 18 51.63 -25.83 14.62
CA PHE A 18 52.08 -25.01 13.48
C PHE A 18 51.16 -25.14 12.26
N SER A 19 50.52 -26.30 12.06
CA SER A 19 49.55 -26.51 10.98
C SER A 19 48.22 -25.78 11.22
N ASP A 20 47.80 -25.62 12.48
CA ASP A 20 46.59 -24.89 12.85
C ASP A 20 46.77 -23.36 12.84
N ILE A 21 47.97 -22.86 13.15
CA ILE A 21 48.28 -21.41 13.02
C ILE A 21 48.25 -20.97 11.55
N SER A 22 48.62 -21.86 10.61
CA SER A 22 48.55 -21.58 9.17
C SER A 22 47.12 -21.55 8.60
N ARG A 23 46.12 -22.03 9.37
CA ARG A 23 44.69 -21.94 9.02
C ARG A 23 43.99 -20.72 9.60
N CYS A 24 44.72 -19.81 10.25
CA CYS A 24 44.19 -18.50 10.60
C CYS A 24 44.00 -17.69 9.31
N ASN A 25 42.79 -17.85 8.77
CA ASN A 25 42.30 -17.26 7.54
C ASN A 25 42.39 -15.73 7.68
N ILE A 26 43.49 -15.17 7.18
CA ILE A 26 43.59 -13.75 6.87
C ILE A 26 42.49 -13.50 5.86
N LYS A 27 41.31 -13.05 6.34
CA LYS A 27 40.34 -12.32 5.52
C LYS A 27 41.05 -11.05 5.06
N LYS A 28 41.91 -11.20 4.05
CA LYS A 28 42.36 -10.11 3.20
C LYS A 28 41.06 -9.49 2.73
N LYS A 29 40.81 -8.27 3.18
CA LYS A 29 39.77 -7.40 2.66
C LYS A 29 40.22 -7.08 1.23
N GLU A 30 39.99 -8.02 0.31
CA GLU A 30 40.30 -7.82 -1.09
C GLU A 30 39.63 -6.52 -1.51
N ILE A 31 40.43 -5.60 -2.00
CA ILE A 31 39.96 -4.40 -2.65
C ILE A 31 39.24 -4.91 -3.89
N GLN A 32 37.94 -5.18 -3.77
CA GLN A 32 37.09 -5.61 -4.88
C GLN A 32 37.33 -4.64 -6.03
N THR A 33 37.78 -5.18 -7.16
CA THR A 33 37.95 -4.36 -8.35
C THR A 33 36.59 -3.85 -8.81
N LEU A 34 36.57 -2.72 -9.52
CA LEU A 34 35.32 -2.14 -10.01
C LEU A 34 34.49 -3.16 -10.81
N ASN A 35 35.17 -3.98 -11.62
CA ASN A 35 34.55 -5.01 -12.44
C ASN A 35 33.90 -6.10 -11.58
N ASP A 36 34.59 -6.59 -10.53
CA ASP A 36 34.01 -7.59 -9.62
C ASP A 36 32.75 -7.07 -8.95
N ARG A 37 32.73 -5.79 -8.57
CA ARG A 37 31.57 -5.16 -7.95
C ARG A 37 30.40 -5.05 -8.92
N VAL A 38 30.64 -4.67 -10.17
CA VAL A 38 29.60 -4.60 -11.21
C VAL A 38 29.07 -5.99 -11.55
N GLN A 39 29.95 -7.00 -11.62
CA GLN A 39 29.55 -8.38 -11.85
C GLN A 39 28.68 -8.90 -10.72
N GLN A 40 29.07 -8.67 -9.45
CA GLN A 40 28.23 -9.02 -8.29
C GLN A 40 26.87 -8.32 -8.30
N LEU A 41 26.82 -7.04 -8.68
CA LEU A 41 25.54 -6.34 -8.83
C LEU A 41 24.69 -6.97 -9.93
N THR A 42 25.29 -7.30 -11.06
CA THR A 42 24.61 -7.93 -12.20
C THR A 42 24.05 -9.31 -11.80
N ASP A 43 24.82 -10.10 -11.05
CA ASP A 43 24.39 -11.40 -10.53
C ASP A 43 23.23 -11.27 -9.54
N LEU A 44 23.26 -10.25 -8.67
CA LEU A 44 22.16 -9.97 -7.75
C LEU A 44 20.90 -9.51 -8.49
N VAL A 45 21.05 -8.63 -9.50
CA VAL A 45 19.93 -8.17 -10.33
C VAL A 45 19.31 -9.33 -11.11
N SER A 46 20.12 -10.27 -11.58
CA SER A 46 19.62 -11.44 -12.32
C SER A 46 18.62 -12.25 -11.50
N LYS A 47 18.75 -12.28 -10.18
CA LYS A 47 17.83 -12.96 -9.25
C LYS A 47 16.62 -12.09 -8.89
N ARG A 48 16.81 -10.78 -8.74
CA ARG A 48 15.75 -9.83 -8.32
C ARG A 48 15.94 -8.49 -9.02
N SER A 49 14.87 -7.91 -9.59
CA SER A 49 14.94 -6.61 -10.26
C SER A 49 15.32 -5.44 -9.34
N ILE A 50 14.99 -5.54 -8.04
CA ILE A 50 15.37 -4.55 -7.02
C ILE A 50 16.32 -5.20 -6.02
N LEU A 51 17.47 -4.57 -5.77
CA LEU A 51 18.38 -4.96 -4.69
C LEU A 51 17.88 -4.45 -3.34
N ARG A 52 17.67 -5.36 -2.39
CA ARG A 52 17.52 -4.98 -0.97
C ARG A 52 18.88 -4.68 -0.35
N LEU A 53 19.03 -3.44 0.11
CA LEU A 53 20.27 -2.90 0.66
C LEU A 53 20.09 -2.68 2.16
N ASN A 54 20.93 -3.35 2.94
CA ASN A 54 21.18 -3.03 4.34
C ASN A 54 22.27 -1.92 4.41
N GLY A 55 22.51 -1.31 5.57
CA GLY A 55 23.51 -0.24 5.77
C GLY A 55 24.91 -0.58 5.23
N ASP A 56 25.38 -1.82 5.42
CA ASP A 56 26.67 -2.26 4.88
C ASP A 56 26.68 -2.35 3.35
N LYS A 57 25.64 -2.96 2.76
CA LYS A 57 25.50 -3.05 1.29
C LYS A 57 25.34 -1.67 0.66
N PHE A 58 24.61 -0.78 1.32
CA PHE A 58 24.48 0.61 0.89
C PHE A 58 25.83 1.33 0.89
N ARG A 59 26.64 1.16 1.95
CA ARG A 59 28.01 1.69 1.97
C ARG A 59 28.88 1.11 0.86
N GLN A 60 28.82 -0.20 0.63
CA GLN A 60 29.65 -0.90 -0.35
C GLN A 60 29.28 -0.60 -1.82
N PHE A 61 27.99 -0.59 -2.16
CA PHE A 61 27.54 -0.46 -3.55
C PHE A 61 27.09 0.96 -3.90
N VAL A 62 26.68 1.77 -2.93
CA VAL A 62 26.11 3.12 -3.18
C VAL A 62 27.03 4.25 -2.72
N ARG A 63 27.83 4.10 -1.66
CA ARG A 63 28.75 5.17 -1.23
C ARG A 63 30.21 4.94 -1.60
N ALA A 64 30.68 3.70 -1.64
CA ALA A 64 32.08 3.42 -1.90
C ALA A 64 32.45 3.76 -3.35
N ASN A 65 33.54 4.50 -3.50
CA ASN A 65 34.20 4.73 -4.80
C ASN A 65 35.20 3.59 -5.08
N PRO A 66 35.57 3.34 -6.35
CA PRO A 66 35.08 3.94 -7.59
C PRO A 66 33.74 3.34 -8.06
N ARG A 67 32.98 4.07 -8.90
CA ARG A 67 31.72 3.60 -9.53
C ARG A 67 31.63 4.09 -10.98
N ASN A 68 31.12 3.24 -11.86
CA ASN A 68 30.81 3.54 -13.27
C ASN A 68 29.31 3.34 -13.60
N TYR A 69 28.48 3.18 -12.56
CA TYR A 69 27.04 3.00 -12.66
C TYR A 69 26.29 4.00 -11.78
N SER A 70 25.09 4.34 -12.20
CA SER A 70 24.09 5.06 -11.42
C SER A 70 23.23 4.10 -10.63
N MET A 71 22.93 4.46 -9.39
CA MET A 71 22.01 3.70 -8.53
C MET A 71 20.78 4.55 -8.22
N ILE A 72 19.60 4.02 -8.50
CA ILE A 72 18.33 4.59 -8.06
C ILE A 72 17.91 3.85 -6.79
N VAL A 73 17.80 4.57 -5.67
CA VAL A 73 17.47 3.98 -4.37
C VAL A 73 16.13 4.52 -3.89
N MET A 74 15.23 3.61 -3.56
CA MET A 74 14.00 3.90 -2.81
C MET A 74 14.25 3.68 -1.31
N PHE A 75 14.09 4.74 -0.52
CA PHE A 75 14.02 4.67 0.93
C PHE A 75 12.58 4.45 1.35
N THR A 76 12.30 3.37 2.08
CA THR A 76 10.94 2.95 2.42
C THR A 76 10.84 2.44 3.86
N ALA A 77 9.61 2.19 4.31
CA ALA A 77 9.30 1.59 5.60
C ALA A 77 8.13 0.62 5.43
N LEU A 78 8.41 -0.61 5.00
CA LEU A 78 7.41 -1.61 4.63
C LEU A 78 6.98 -2.50 5.80
N ALA A 79 7.70 -2.47 6.92
CA ALA A 79 7.36 -3.27 8.09
C ALA A 79 5.94 -2.97 8.58
N ALA A 80 5.19 -4.03 8.92
CA ALA A 80 3.78 -3.92 9.31
C ALA A 80 3.56 -3.01 10.54
N GLN A 81 4.54 -2.96 11.45
CA GLN A 81 4.56 -2.10 12.63
C GLN A 81 4.54 -0.59 12.30
N ARG A 82 5.00 -0.19 11.11
CA ARG A 82 5.05 1.23 10.67
C ARG A 82 3.76 1.70 10.01
N GLN A 83 2.87 0.79 9.62
CA GLN A 83 1.57 1.06 8.98
C GLN A 83 1.64 2.08 7.81
N CYS A 84 2.74 2.12 7.05
CA CYS A 84 2.91 3.05 5.94
C CYS A 84 2.20 2.56 4.66
N GLY A 85 0.95 2.99 4.45
CA GLY A 85 0.18 2.65 3.25
C GLY A 85 0.81 3.17 1.96
N ILE A 86 1.26 4.43 1.97
CA ILE A 86 1.89 5.08 0.82
C ILE A 86 3.21 4.39 0.40
N CYS A 87 3.96 3.85 1.36
CA CYS A 87 5.21 3.13 1.12
C CYS A 87 4.98 1.83 0.32
N ARG A 88 3.86 1.14 0.56
CA ARG A 88 3.50 -0.08 -0.18
C ARG A 88 3.18 0.25 -1.64
N HIS A 89 2.29 1.22 -1.86
CA HIS A 89 1.93 1.66 -3.22
C HIS A 89 3.15 2.17 -4.01
N ALA A 90 4.02 2.96 -3.37
CA ALA A 90 5.26 3.43 -3.98
C ALA A 90 6.23 2.29 -4.30
N SER A 91 6.32 1.26 -3.44
CA SER A 91 7.14 0.08 -3.68
C SER A 91 6.64 -0.74 -4.87
N ASP A 92 5.33 -0.89 -5.03
CA ASP A 92 4.74 -1.61 -6.15
C ASP A 92 5.03 -0.91 -7.49
N GLU A 93 4.85 0.41 -7.55
CA GLU A 93 5.18 1.21 -8.74
C GLU A 93 6.68 1.21 -9.03
N PHE A 94 7.53 1.27 -8.00
CA PHE A 94 8.99 1.15 -8.16
C PHE A 94 9.41 -0.22 -8.71
N GLN A 95 8.73 -1.29 -8.27
CA GLN A 95 8.96 -2.64 -8.78
C GLN A 95 8.54 -2.79 -10.25
N ILE A 96 7.46 -2.14 -10.67
CA ILE A 96 7.09 -2.07 -12.08
C ILE A 96 8.20 -1.42 -12.91
N VAL A 97 8.77 -0.30 -12.46
CA VAL A 97 9.87 0.38 -13.16
C VAL A 97 11.11 -0.52 -13.26
N ALA A 98 11.52 -1.14 -12.15
CA ALA A 98 12.69 -2.01 -12.12
C ALA A 98 12.53 -3.26 -13.00
N ASN A 99 11.33 -3.87 -12.99
CA ASN A 99 11.01 -4.98 -13.88
C ASN A 99 10.99 -4.53 -15.34
N SER A 100 10.39 -3.38 -15.63
CA SER A 100 10.32 -2.84 -16.99
C SER A 100 11.72 -2.55 -17.55
N PHE A 101 12.62 -2.01 -16.73
CA PHE A 101 14.02 -1.81 -17.12
C PHE A 101 14.74 -3.12 -17.43
N ARG A 102 14.52 -4.16 -16.61
CA ARG A 102 15.11 -5.49 -16.81
C ARG A 102 14.74 -6.11 -18.16
N TYR A 103 13.50 -5.91 -18.62
CA TYR A 103 13.02 -6.42 -19.90
C TYR A 103 13.14 -5.41 -21.06
N SER A 104 13.70 -4.23 -20.81
CA SER A 104 13.87 -3.18 -21.82
C SER A 104 15.10 -3.43 -22.68
N GLN A 105 15.04 -3.00 -23.94
CA GLN A 105 16.21 -2.95 -24.83
C GLN A 105 17.30 -1.97 -24.32
N ALA A 106 16.92 -1.03 -23.45
CA ALA A 106 17.85 -0.11 -22.79
C ALA A 106 18.58 -0.72 -21.58
N TYR A 107 18.40 -2.02 -21.31
CA TYR A 107 19.06 -2.70 -20.20
C TYR A 107 20.59 -2.57 -20.32
N SER A 108 21.22 -2.09 -19.25
CA SER A 108 22.66 -1.85 -19.19
C SER A 108 23.17 -2.00 -17.76
N SER A 109 24.41 -2.47 -17.60
CA SER A 109 25.12 -2.53 -16.31
C SER A 109 25.54 -1.14 -15.77
N LYS A 110 25.01 -0.07 -16.35
CA LYS A 110 25.21 1.32 -15.93
C LYS A 110 24.11 1.83 -15.01
N LEU A 111 22.98 1.13 -14.87
CA LEU A 111 21.85 1.56 -14.04
C LEU A 111 21.36 0.40 -13.18
N PHE A 112 21.25 0.65 -11.88
CA PHE A 112 20.77 -0.34 -10.91
C PHE A 112 19.68 0.25 -10.03
N PHE A 113 18.73 -0.60 -9.63
CA PHE A 113 17.63 -0.24 -8.73
C PHE A 113 17.83 -0.92 -7.37
N GLY A 114 17.76 -0.12 -6.30
CA GLY A 114 17.90 -0.58 -4.93
C GLY A 114 16.77 -0.06 -4.05
N MET A 115 16.53 -0.76 -2.95
CA MET A 115 15.64 -0.31 -1.88
C MET A 115 16.32 -0.47 -0.53
N VAL A 116 16.10 0.48 0.37
CA VAL A 116 16.55 0.44 1.76
C VAL A 116 15.31 0.60 2.64
N ASP A 117 15.04 -0.39 3.48
CA ASP A 117 14.00 -0.30 4.49
C ASP A 117 14.56 0.37 5.75
N TYR A 118 13.77 1.22 6.41
CA TYR A 118 14.15 1.88 7.66
C TYR A 118 14.55 0.89 8.75
N ASP A 119 13.84 -0.24 8.88
CA ASP A 119 14.15 -1.23 9.92
C ASP A 119 15.38 -2.09 9.57
N GLU A 120 15.78 -2.16 8.29
CA GLU A 120 17.01 -2.84 7.85
C GLU A 120 18.25 -1.92 7.91
N GLY A 121 18.09 -0.60 7.79
CA GLY A 121 19.22 0.35 7.71
C GLY A 121 18.91 1.74 8.27
N PRO A 122 18.59 1.88 9.58
CA PRO A 122 18.23 3.17 10.17
C PRO A 122 19.40 4.17 10.15
N ASP A 123 20.63 3.67 10.17
CA ASP A 123 21.87 4.43 10.04
C ASP A 123 21.96 5.17 8.69
N VAL A 124 21.45 4.55 7.62
CA VAL A 124 21.41 5.18 6.29
C VAL A 124 20.47 6.38 6.28
N PHE A 125 19.28 6.23 6.87
CA PHE A 125 18.29 7.31 7.00
C PHE A 125 18.85 8.48 7.79
N GLN A 126 19.50 8.21 8.92
CA GLN A 126 20.13 9.25 9.74
C GLN A 126 21.26 9.95 8.98
N SER A 127 22.09 9.19 8.26
CA SER A 127 23.22 9.75 7.50
C SER A 127 22.79 10.62 6.31
N LEU A 128 21.58 10.40 5.78
CA LEU A 128 20.98 11.17 4.69
C LEU A 128 19.99 12.23 5.20
N LYS A 129 19.78 12.32 6.52
CA LYS A 129 18.81 13.22 7.18
C LYS A 129 17.38 13.06 6.64
N LEU A 130 16.97 11.81 6.39
CA LEU A 130 15.63 11.47 5.93
C LEU A 130 14.72 11.21 7.12
N ASN A 131 13.71 12.06 7.31
CA ASN A 131 12.73 11.96 8.40
C ASN A 131 11.40 11.33 7.96
N SER A 132 11.24 11.06 6.67
CA SER A 132 10.00 10.55 6.07
C SER A 132 10.32 9.49 5.02
N ALA A 133 9.34 8.62 4.77
CA ALA A 133 9.35 7.63 3.69
C ALA A 133 7.99 7.66 2.96
N PRO A 134 7.92 7.30 1.67
CA PRO A 134 9.02 6.92 0.78
C PRO A 134 9.80 8.12 0.22
N VAL A 135 11.08 7.93 -0.13
CA VAL A 135 11.91 8.91 -0.84
C VAL A 135 12.70 8.22 -1.94
N PHE A 136 12.71 8.77 -3.16
CA PHE A 136 13.52 8.27 -4.27
C PHE A 136 14.72 9.18 -4.49
N MET A 137 15.92 8.59 -4.49
CA MET A 137 17.16 9.32 -4.75
C MET A 137 18.00 8.62 -5.83
N HIS A 138 18.59 9.44 -6.70
CA HIS A 138 19.58 9.02 -7.67
C HIS A 138 20.99 9.28 -7.11
N PHE A 139 21.83 8.25 -7.17
CA PHE A 139 23.24 8.35 -6.85
C PHE A 139 24.05 8.23 -8.15
N PRO A 140 24.62 9.33 -8.65
CA PRO A 140 25.41 9.29 -9.88
C PRO A 140 26.71 8.51 -9.68
N ALA A 141 27.27 8.00 -10.78
CA ALA A 141 28.56 7.29 -10.78
C ALA A 141 29.72 8.14 -10.21
N LYS A 142 29.69 9.45 -10.45
CA LYS A 142 30.70 10.41 -9.98
C LYS A 142 30.06 11.54 -9.18
N GLY A 143 30.68 11.91 -8.08
CA GLY A 143 30.25 13.02 -7.23
C GLY A 143 29.17 12.65 -6.21
N LYS A 144 28.71 13.67 -5.48
CA LYS A 144 27.60 13.55 -4.52
C LYS A 144 26.27 13.84 -5.22
N PRO A 145 25.15 13.25 -4.76
CA PRO A 145 23.82 13.59 -5.25
C PRO A 145 23.52 15.09 -5.11
N LYS A 146 22.97 15.69 -6.15
CA LYS A 146 22.45 17.06 -6.17
C LYS A 146 21.02 17.08 -5.60
N LYS A 147 20.50 18.27 -5.27
CA LYS A 147 19.09 18.42 -4.84
C LYS A 147 18.11 17.87 -5.88
N SER A 148 18.45 18.01 -7.16
CA SER A 148 17.66 17.54 -8.29
C SER A 148 17.65 16.00 -8.43
N ASP A 149 18.62 15.31 -7.81
CA ASP A 149 18.69 13.86 -7.73
C ASP A 149 17.78 13.28 -6.63
N THR A 150 17.00 14.12 -5.94
CA THR A 150 15.89 13.66 -5.10
C THR A 150 14.59 13.94 -5.82
N MET A 151 13.76 12.91 -6.01
CA MET A 151 12.48 13.07 -6.69
C MET A 151 11.48 13.79 -5.78
N ASP A 152 10.82 14.82 -6.31
CA ASP A 152 9.72 15.50 -5.63
C ASP A 152 8.41 14.74 -5.85
N ILE A 153 8.10 13.86 -4.91
CA ILE A 153 6.90 13.01 -4.94
C ILE A 153 5.61 13.83 -4.83
N GLN A 154 5.64 14.98 -4.15
CA GLN A 154 4.45 15.80 -3.93
C GLN A 154 3.99 16.46 -5.23
N ARG A 155 4.93 16.86 -6.07
CA ARG A 155 4.65 17.51 -7.36
C ARG A 155 4.45 16.53 -8.51
N LEU A 156 5.28 15.49 -8.60
CA LEU A 156 5.31 14.56 -9.74
C LEU A 156 4.45 13.30 -9.51
N GLY A 157 4.12 12.99 -8.26
CA GLY A 157 3.57 11.68 -7.87
C GLY A 157 4.64 10.57 -7.87
N PHE A 158 4.22 9.36 -7.50
CA PHE A 158 5.07 8.16 -7.43
C PHE A 158 4.65 7.09 -8.44
N GLY A 159 3.87 7.45 -9.46
CA GLY A 159 3.53 6.53 -10.55
C GLY A 159 4.78 6.11 -11.33
N ALA A 160 4.80 4.88 -11.84
CA ALA A 160 5.91 4.32 -12.58
C ALA A 160 6.36 5.24 -13.72
N GLU A 161 5.42 5.86 -14.46
CA GLU A 161 5.68 6.78 -15.58
C GLU A 161 6.34 8.08 -15.14
N ALA A 162 6.07 8.54 -13.92
CA ALA A 162 6.73 9.71 -13.35
C ALA A 162 8.17 9.34 -12.93
N ILE A 163 8.34 8.19 -12.26
CA ILE A 163 9.66 7.70 -11.85
C ILE A 163 10.54 7.46 -13.08
N ALA A 164 10.06 6.80 -14.13
CA ALA A 164 10.84 6.54 -15.34
C ALA A 164 11.23 7.83 -16.08
N ARG A 165 10.33 8.83 -16.14
CA ARG A 165 10.66 10.15 -16.69
C ARG A 165 11.75 10.84 -15.90
N TRP A 166 11.64 10.84 -14.57
CA TRP A 166 12.68 11.39 -13.69
C TRP A 166 14.02 10.64 -13.82
N VAL A 167 14.01 9.30 -13.93
CA VAL A 167 15.24 8.50 -14.17
C VAL A 167 15.87 8.87 -15.52
N ASN A 168 15.07 9.05 -16.56
CA ASN A 168 15.54 9.47 -17.88
C ASN A 168 16.21 10.86 -17.82
N GLU A 169 15.58 11.84 -17.16
CA GLU A 169 16.16 13.18 -16.96
C GLU A 169 17.50 13.19 -16.21
N ARG A 170 17.76 12.17 -15.37
CA ARG A 170 18.98 12.08 -14.55
C ARG A 170 20.07 11.21 -15.12
N THR A 171 19.70 10.18 -15.87
CA THR A 171 20.63 9.16 -16.35
C THR A 171 20.74 9.07 -17.87
N ASP A 172 19.87 9.78 -18.61
CA ASP A 172 19.75 9.72 -20.08
C ASP A 172 19.38 8.32 -20.61
N ILE A 173 18.89 7.44 -19.72
CA ILE A 173 18.45 6.09 -20.04
C ILE A 173 16.92 6.05 -20.06
N GLN A 174 16.36 5.81 -21.24
CA GLN A 174 14.91 5.72 -21.42
C GLN A 174 14.36 4.36 -20.97
N VAL A 175 13.59 4.36 -19.87
CA VAL A 175 12.87 3.17 -19.38
C VAL A 175 11.43 3.19 -19.89
N ARG A 176 11.09 2.29 -20.81
CA ARG A 176 9.70 2.06 -21.24
C ARG A 176 8.99 1.18 -20.22
N ILE A 177 7.83 1.59 -19.74
CA ILE A 177 7.11 0.89 -18.68
C ILE A 177 6.13 -0.12 -19.25
N PHE A 178 6.18 -1.33 -18.72
CA PHE A 178 5.23 -2.40 -18.99
C PHE A 178 4.50 -2.72 -17.69
N ARG A 179 3.23 -2.33 -17.61
CA ARG A 179 2.36 -2.69 -16.46
C ARG A 179 1.90 -4.14 -16.66
N PRO A 180 2.18 -5.05 -15.71
CA PRO A 180 1.68 -6.42 -15.81
C PRO A 180 0.13 -6.39 -15.80
N PRO A 181 -0.54 -7.14 -16.68
CA PRO A 181 -2.00 -7.20 -16.69
C PRO A 181 -2.48 -7.76 -15.34
N ASN A 182 -3.37 -7.01 -14.67
CA ASN A 182 -3.96 -7.49 -13.42
C ASN A 182 -5.12 -8.45 -13.72
N TYR A 183 -4.83 -9.75 -13.71
CA TYR A 183 -5.84 -10.80 -13.88
C TYR A 183 -6.79 -10.95 -12.69
N SER A 184 -6.52 -10.33 -11.53
CA SER A 184 -7.39 -10.46 -10.36
C SER A 184 -8.80 -9.95 -10.64
N GLY A 185 -8.92 -8.84 -11.39
CA GLY A 185 -10.20 -8.28 -11.80
C GLY A 185 -10.95 -9.19 -12.77
N THR A 186 -10.26 -9.72 -13.78
CA THR A 186 -10.85 -10.64 -14.76
C THR A 186 -11.29 -11.96 -14.12
N VAL A 187 -10.48 -12.51 -13.21
CA VAL A 187 -10.82 -13.73 -12.46
C VAL A 187 -12.01 -13.49 -11.52
N ALA A 188 -12.04 -12.35 -10.81
CA ALA A 188 -13.18 -12.00 -9.96
C ALA A 188 -14.48 -11.84 -10.77
N LEU A 189 -14.40 -11.23 -11.95
CA LEU A 189 -15.52 -11.07 -12.88
C LEU A 189 -16.01 -12.44 -13.40
N PHE A 190 -15.09 -13.33 -13.79
CA PHE A 190 -15.44 -14.68 -14.21
C PHE A 190 -16.10 -15.48 -13.07
N LEU A 191 -15.55 -15.39 -11.86
CA LEU A 191 -16.13 -16.01 -10.65
C LEU A 191 -17.54 -15.48 -10.37
N LEU A 192 -17.76 -14.17 -10.52
CA LEU A 192 -19.07 -13.56 -10.34
C LEU A 192 -20.08 -14.11 -11.36
N PHE A 193 -19.71 -14.19 -12.65
CA PHE A 193 -20.58 -14.78 -13.67
C PHE A 193 -20.83 -16.27 -13.45
N ALA A 194 -19.82 -17.03 -13.02
CA ALA A 194 -19.96 -18.44 -12.69
C ALA A 194 -20.89 -18.65 -11.47
N LEU A 195 -20.80 -17.79 -10.46
CA LEU A 195 -21.66 -17.83 -9.27
C LEU A 195 -23.11 -17.46 -9.61
N ILE A 196 -23.31 -16.40 -10.38
CA ILE A 196 -24.65 -16.00 -10.86
C ILE A 196 -25.24 -17.11 -11.74
N GLY A 197 -24.47 -17.63 -12.70
CA GLY A 197 -24.89 -18.74 -13.57
C GLY A 197 -25.18 -20.02 -12.80
N GLY A 198 -24.36 -20.36 -11.80
CA GLY A 198 -24.57 -21.50 -10.91
C GLY A 198 -25.83 -21.35 -10.05
N LEU A 199 -26.08 -20.17 -9.47
CA LEU A 199 -27.31 -19.87 -8.74
C LEU A 199 -28.54 -19.98 -9.63
N LEU A 200 -28.49 -19.42 -10.84
CA LEU A 200 -29.58 -19.51 -11.82
C LEU A 200 -29.84 -20.95 -12.27
N TYR A 201 -28.79 -21.76 -12.44
CA TYR A 201 -28.90 -23.17 -12.80
C TYR A 201 -29.52 -24.00 -11.67
N LEU A 202 -29.05 -23.83 -10.43
CA LEU A 202 -29.58 -24.54 -9.26
C LEU A 202 -31.01 -24.13 -8.89
N ARG A 203 -31.36 -22.85 -9.08
CA ARG A 203 -32.71 -22.31 -8.83
C ARG A 203 -33.57 -22.22 -10.09
N ARG A 204 -33.24 -22.97 -11.16
CA ARG A 204 -33.95 -22.90 -12.45
C ARG A 204 -35.46 -23.09 -12.36
N ASN A 205 -35.93 -23.88 -11.39
CA ASN A 205 -37.36 -24.15 -11.19
C ASN A 205 -38.06 -23.15 -10.25
N ASN A 206 -37.34 -22.20 -9.66
CA ASN A 206 -37.85 -21.24 -8.67
C ASN A 206 -37.27 -19.83 -8.95
N LEU A 207 -37.55 -19.31 -10.15
CA LEU A 207 -37.11 -18.00 -10.63
C LEU A 207 -38.03 -16.84 -10.18
N ASP A 208 -39.01 -17.11 -9.33
CA ASP A 208 -39.98 -16.10 -8.85
C ASP A 208 -39.30 -14.88 -8.20
N PHE A 209 -38.12 -15.06 -7.61
CA PHE A 209 -37.31 -13.97 -7.06
C PHE A 209 -36.90 -12.94 -8.12
N LEU A 210 -36.61 -13.36 -9.35
CA LEU A 210 -36.23 -12.48 -10.46
C LEU A 210 -37.42 -11.73 -11.06
N TYR A 211 -38.63 -12.30 -10.97
CA TYR A 211 -39.84 -11.64 -11.43
C TYR A 211 -40.41 -10.67 -10.39
N ASN A 212 -40.01 -10.79 -9.12
CA ASN A 212 -40.49 -9.93 -8.06
C ASN A 212 -39.90 -8.52 -8.14
N LYS A 213 -40.75 -7.53 -8.44
CA LYS A 213 -40.38 -6.11 -8.51
C LYS A 213 -39.83 -5.57 -7.18
N THR A 214 -40.28 -6.09 -6.03
CA THR A 214 -39.82 -5.61 -4.72
C THR A 214 -38.35 -5.98 -4.48
N THR A 215 -37.91 -7.14 -4.96
CA THR A 215 -36.51 -7.56 -4.92
C THR A 215 -35.61 -6.57 -5.66
N TRP A 216 -35.98 -6.22 -6.90
CA TRP A 216 -35.21 -5.26 -7.70
C TRP A 216 -35.20 -3.88 -7.07
N ALA A 217 -36.31 -3.45 -6.47
CA ALA A 217 -36.37 -2.20 -5.71
C ALA A 217 -35.40 -2.22 -4.51
N ILE A 218 -35.35 -3.30 -3.74
CA ILE A 218 -34.42 -3.45 -2.60
C ILE A 218 -32.96 -3.42 -3.07
N ILE A 219 -32.63 -4.12 -4.16
CA ILE A 219 -31.27 -4.12 -4.74
C ILE A 219 -30.88 -2.71 -5.19
N ALA A 220 -31.77 -2.03 -5.92
CA ALA A 220 -31.52 -0.67 -6.41
C ALA A 220 -31.36 0.35 -5.26
N MET A 221 -32.17 0.25 -4.21
CA MET A 221 -32.04 1.09 -3.02
C MET A 221 -30.72 0.81 -2.29
N THR A 222 -30.36 -0.46 -2.11
CA THR A 222 -29.09 -0.85 -1.46
C THR A 222 -27.88 -0.30 -2.22
N PHE A 223 -27.90 -0.41 -3.55
CA PHE A 223 -26.87 0.17 -4.41
C PHE A 223 -26.79 1.69 -4.26
N THR A 224 -27.94 2.37 -4.24
CA THR A 224 -28.01 3.82 -4.06
C THR A 224 -27.41 4.24 -2.72
N PHE A 225 -27.75 3.57 -1.62
CA PHE A 225 -27.18 3.87 -0.29
C PHE A 225 -25.67 3.63 -0.22
N ALA A 226 -25.18 2.56 -0.86
CA ALA A 226 -23.74 2.32 -0.94
C ALA A 226 -23.02 3.46 -1.68
N MET A 227 -23.58 3.94 -2.79
CA MET A 227 -22.96 4.98 -3.60
C MET A 227 -23.04 6.37 -2.96
N THR A 228 -24.13 6.71 -2.26
CA THR A 228 -24.29 8.04 -1.63
C THR A 228 -23.57 8.20 -0.29
N SER A 229 -23.20 7.11 0.38
CA SER A 229 -22.54 7.14 1.69
C SER A 229 -21.01 7.35 1.65
N GLY A 230 -20.40 7.31 0.46
CA GLY A 230 -18.96 7.48 0.29
C GLY A 230 -18.16 6.17 0.16
N GLN A 231 -18.81 5.03 -0.13
CA GLN A 231 -18.11 3.75 -0.35
C GLN A 231 -17.04 3.82 -1.45
N MET A 232 -17.29 4.58 -2.52
CA MET A 232 -16.32 4.75 -3.61
C MET A 232 -15.07 5.51 -3.14
N TRP A 233 -15.25 6.50 -2.26
CA TRP A 233 -14.13 7.23 -1.68
C TRP A 233 -13.28 6.31 -0.80
N ASN A 234 -13.92 5.46 0.02
CA ASN A 234 -13.22 4.45 0.82
C ASN A 234 -12.45 3.46 -0.07
N HIS A 235 -13.05 2.99 -1.16
CA HIS A 235 -12.41 2.05 -2.07
C HIS A 235 -11.16 2.65 -2.73
N ILE A 236 -11.20 3.93 -3.11
CA ILE A 236 -10.07 4.60 -3.78
C ILE A 236 -8.93 4.91 -2.79
N ARG A 237 -9.25 5.42 -1.60
CA ARG A 237 -8.24 5.93 -0.66
C ARG A 237 -7.81 4.94 0.43
N GLY A 238 -8.59 3.89 0.68
CA GLY A 238 -8.30 2.88 1.69
C GLY A 238 -8.05 3.44 3.09
N PRO A 239 -8.96 4.27 3.65
CA PRO A 239 -8.80 4.82 4.99
C PRO A 239 -8.79 3.71 6.06
N PRO A 240 -8.22 3.96 7.25
CA PRO A 240 -8.32 3.00 8.35
C PRO A 240 -9.79 2.80 8.77
N PHE A 241 -10.10 1.60 9.27
CA PHE A 241 -11.44 1.27 9.74
C PHE A 241 -11.88 2.12 10.94
N LEU A 242 -10.95 2.34 11.87
CA LEU A 242 -11.14 3.08 13.11
C LEU A 242 -9.82 3.76 13.48
N HIS A 243 -9.88 4.96 14.06
CA HIS A 243 -8.71 5.63 14.62
C HIS A 243 -8.93 5.83 16.13
N LYS A 244 -7.96 5.39 16.92
CA LYS A 244 -7.91 5.68 18.36
C LYS A 244 -7.23 7.03 18.55
N SER A 245 -7.88 7.95 19.24
CA SER A 245 -7.27 9.23 19.60
C SER A 245 -6.07 9.02 20.54
N HIS A 246 -5.17 10.00 20.61
CA HIS A 246 -4.00 9.95 21.48
C HIS A 246 -4.35 9.80 22.98
N SER A 247 -5.57 10.20 23.35
CA SER A 247 -6.17 10.05 24.68
C SER A 247 -6.84 8.68 24.95
N GLY A 248 -6.74 7.71 24.03
CA GLY A 248 -7.30 6.37 24.18
C GLY A 248 -8.79 6.24 23.88
N HIS A 249 -9.50 7.35 23.68
CA HIS A 249 -10.90 7.33 23.24
C HIS A 249 -11.02 6.94 21.76
N VAL A 250 -12.02 6.12 21.45
CA VAL A 250 -12.34 5.66 20.10
C VAL A 250 -13.21 6.72 19.40
N SER A 251 -12.67 7.35 18.35
CA SER A 251 -13.43 8.29 17.53
C SER A 251 -14.07 7.55 16.36
N TYR A 252 -15.40 7.44 16.37
CA TYR A 252 -16.17 6.82 15.29
C TYR A 252 -16.33 7.71 14.06
N VAL A 253 -16.12 9.02 14.20
CA VAL A 253 -16.22 10.01 13.13
C VAL A 253 -14.91 10.80 13.03
N HIS A 254 -14.42 11.00 11.82
CA HIS A 254 -13.21 11.72 11.49
C HIS A 254 -13.43 13.22 11.73
N GLY A 255 -12.51 13.86 12.44
CA GLY A 255 -12.64 15.28 12.84
C GLY A 255 -12.42 16.29 11.70
N SER A 256 -11.89 15.85 10.54
CA SER A 256 -11.75 16.70 9.36
C SER A 256 -12.79 16.38 8.29
N SER A 257 -13.23 17.42 7.57
CA SER A 257 -14.15 17.30 6.42
C SER A 257 -13.54 16.61 5.20
N GLN A 258 -12.20 16.52 5.13
CA GLN A 258 -11.45 15.92 4.02
C GLN A 258 -11.22 14.41 4.19
N GLY A 259 -11.56 13.86 5.37
CA GLY A 259 -11.35 12.46 5.74
C GLY A 259 -12.63 11.76 6.19
N GLN A 260 -12.63 10.44 6.04
CA GLN A 260 -13.74 9.57 6.43
C GLN A 260 -13.19 8.21 6.88
N PHE A 261 -13.74 7.65 7.95
CA PHE A 261 -13.50 6.27 8.35
C PHE A 261 -14.49 5.31 7.68
N ILE A 262 -14.10 4.04 7.53
CA ILE A 262 -14.98 3.02 6.95
C ILE A 262 -16.25 2.85 7.80
N ILE A 263 -16.14 2.92 9.13
CA ILE A 263 -17.30 2.80 10.03
C ILE A 263 -18.33 3.92 9.83
N GLU A 264 -17.88 5.13 9.47
CA GLU A 264 -18.79 6.25 9.22
C GLU A 264 -19.68 6.00 8.03
N THR A 265 -19.16 5.35 6.99
CA THR A 265 -19.94 5.01 5.81
C THR A 265 -21.10 4.09 6.18
N TYR A 266 -20.86 3.09 7.04
CA TYR A 266 -21.92 2.21 7.53
C TYR A 266 -22.95 2.96 8.38
N LEU A 267 -22.51 3.88 9.24
CA LEU A 267 -23.40 4.75 10.00
C LEU A 267 -24.28 5.59 9.07
N VAL A 268 -23.69 6.24 8.05
CA VAL A 268 -24.42 7.06 7.08
C VAL A 268 -25.40 6.22 6.25
N ILE A 269 -25.05 4.99 5.85
CA ILE A 269 -25.98 4.06 5.19
C ILE A 269 -27.21 3.80 6.08
N LEU A 270 -26.98 3.44 7.35
CA LEU A 270 -28.05 3.11 8.29
C LEU A 270 -28.98 4.31 8.53
N LEU A 271 -28.42 5.51 8.67
CA LEU A 271 -29.21 6.73 8.88
C LEU A 271 -30.05 7.10 7.64
N ASN A 272 -29.47 7.03 6.44
CA ASN A 272 -30.22 7.28 5.21
C ASN A 272 -31.32 6.23 4.99
N MET A 273 -31.04 4.96 5.32
CA MET A 273 -32.04 3.89 5.24
C MET A 273 -33.21 4.17 6.18
N ALA A 274 -32.95 4.62 7.42
CA ALA A 274 -33.99 4.99 8.36
C ALA A 274 -34.84 6.16 7.83
N VAL A 275 -34.23 7.23 7.32
CA VAL A 275 -34.99 8.37 6.74
C VAL A 275 -35.87 7.91 5.57
N VAL A 276 -35.32 7.12 4.64
CA VAL A 276 -36.08 6.60 3.50
C VAL A 276 -37.21 5.67 3.95
N PHE A 277 -36.99 4.84 4.97
CA PHE A 277 -38.05 4.01 5.54
C PHE A 277 -39.19 4.87 6.11
N GLY A 278 -38.88 5.96 6.82
CA GLY A 278 -39.87 6.93 7.29
C GLY A 278 -40.66 7.56 6.14
N MET A 279 -40.00 7.90 5.04
CA MET A 279 -40.65 8.42 3.82
C MET A 279 -41.56 7.38 3.16
N ILE A 280 -41.11 6.12 3.03
CA ILE A 280 -41.91 5.03 2.46
C ILE A 280 -43.17 4.80 3.31
N ALA A 281 -43.04 4.78 4.64
CA ALA A 281 -44.18 4.62 5.55
C ALA A 281 -45.23 5.73 5.34
N MET A 282 -44.80 6.98 5.14
CA MET A 282 -45.72 8.08 4.84
C MET A 282 -46.40 7.94 3.47
N CYS A 283 -45.65 7.56 2.43
CA CYS A 283 -46.20 7.33 1.09
C CYS A 283 -47.21 6.16 1.05
N GLU A 284 -46.92 5.10 1.80
CA GLU A 284 -47.81 3.94 1.92
C GLU A 284 -49.06 4.30 2.73
N ALA A 285 -48.93 5.08 3.81
CA ALA A 285 -50.08 5.62 4.54
C ALA A 285 -50.98 6.49 3.66
N ALA A 286 -50.40 7.28 2.76
CA ALA A 286 -51.14 8.11 1.82
C ALA A 286 -51.92 7.26 0.78
N SER A 287 -51.28 6.23 0.23
CA SER A 287 -51.82 5.38 -0.84
C SER A 287 -52.77 4.28 -0.35
N SER A 288 -52.68 3.90 0.93
CA SER A 288 -53.51 2.85 1.53
C SER A 288 -54.98 3.28 1.64
N LYS A 289 -55.91 2.42 1.19
CA LYS A 289 -57.36 2.59 1.31
C LYS A 289 -57.96 1.94 2.57
N GLY A 290 -57.12 1.46 3.49
CA GLY A 290 -57.55 0.75 4.70
C GLY A 290 -58.00 1.67 5.85
N ASP A 291 -58.07 1.11 7.06
CA ASP A 291 -58.54 1.78 8.27
C ASP A 291 -57.87 3.14 8.52
N ILE A 292 -58.68 4.16 8.77
CA ILE A 292 -58.24 5.53 9.04
C ILE A 292 -57.27 5.59 10.23
N LYS A 293 -57.52 4.79 11.28
CA LYS A 293 -56.66 4.72 12.47
C LYS A 293 -55.24 4.22 12.15
N LYS A 294 -55.13 3.17 11.32
CA LYS A 294 -53.83 2.60 10.91
C LYS A 294 -53.03 3.59 10.07
N ARG A 295 -53.69 4.26 9.12
CA ARG A 295 -53.06 5.30 8.30
C ARG A 295 -52.52 6.45 9.14
N ARG A 296 -53.31 6.95 10.09
CA ARG A 296 -52.89 8.05 10.99
C ARG A 296 -51.67 7.67 11.81
N ILE A 297 -51.63 6.47 12.37
CA ILE A 297 -50.48 5.97 13.14
C ILE A 297 -49.24 5.88 12.23
N LEU A 298 -49.38 5.30 11.04
CA LEU A 298 -48.28 5.12 10.10
C LEU A 298 -47.71 6.46 9.61
N THR A 299 -48.56 7.45 9.32
CA THR A 299 -48.10 8.80 8.94
C THR A 299 -47.37 9.50 10.08
N ILE A 300 -47.89 9.46 11.30
CA ILE A 300 -47.26 10.10 12.47
C ILE A 300 -45.92 9.43 12.78
N ALA A 301 -45.88 8.10 12.79
CA ALA A 301 -44.67 7.33 13.00
C ALA A 301 -43.62 7.59 11.91
N GLY A 302 -44.04 7.62 10.64
CA GLY A 302 -43.16 7.92 9.51
C GLY A 302 -42.57 9.33 9.57
N LEU A 303 -43.39 10.33 9.93
CA LEU A 303 -42.94 11.71 10.11
C LEU A 303 -41.94 11.83 11.28
N ALA A 304 -42.26 11.25 12.44
CA ALA A 304 -41.39 11.27 13.61
C ALA A 304 -40.03 10.60 13.31
N LEU A 305 -40.06 9.45 12.62
CA LEU A 305 -38.86 8.72 12.25
C LEU A 305 -38.01 9.50 11.23
N ALA A 306 -38.60 10.03 10.17
CA ALA A 306 -37.88 10.82 9.16
C ALA A 306 -37.25 12.09 9.77
N THR A 307 -38.01 12.83 10.58
CA THR A 307 -37.52 14.07 11.22
C THR A 307 -36.41 13.81 12.25
N PHE A 308 -36.54 12.77 13.07
CA PHE A 308 -35.52 12.40 14.06
C PHE A 308 -34.19 12.01 13.40
N PHE A 309 -34.21 11.08 12.44
CA PHE A 309 -32.97 10.62 11.80
C PHE A 309 -32.36 11.67 10.88
N PHE A 310 -33.16 12.52 10.24
CA PHE A 310 -32.65 13.65 9.47
C PHE A 310 -31.95 14.68 10.37
N SER A 311 -32.51 14.96 11.56
CA SER A 311 -31.86 15.79 12.57
C SER A 311 -30.52 15.19 13.03
N LEU A 312 -30.47 13.87 13.24
CA LEU A 312 -29.23 13.19 13.62
C LEU A 312 -28.15 13.25 12.53
N ILE A 313 -28.53 13.12 11.25
CA ILE A 313 -27.60 13.30 10.12
C ILE A 313 -27.01 14.71 10.12
N LEU A 314 -27.84 15.75 10.31
CA LEU A 314 -27.38 17.14 10.38
C LEU A 314 -26.46 17.40 11.56
N SER A 315 -26.72 16.78 12.71
CA SER A 315 -25.85 16.87 13.89
C SER A 315 -24.45 16.31 13.62
N ILE A 316 -24.37 15.11 13.00
CA ILE A 316 -23.10 14.51 12.59
C ILE A 316 -22.40 15.38 11.54
N PHE A 317 -23.16 15.91 10.58
CA PHE A 317 -22.62 16.80 9.55
C PHE A 317 -22.02 18.07 10.15
N LYS A 318 -22.70 18.73 11.09
CA LYS A 318 -22.22 19.92 11.80
C LYS A 318 -20.95 19.63 12.62
N SER A 319 -20.85 18.44 13.21
CA SER A 319 -19.63 18.01 13.90
C SER A 319 -18.41 17.94 12.96
N LYS A 320 -18.61 17.66 11.66
CA LYS A 320 -17.54 17.64 10.65
C LYS A 320 -17.33 18.99 9.97
N ALA A 321 -18.40 19.75 9.77
CA ALA A 321 -18.41 21.05 9.13
C ALA A 321 -18.80 22.11 10.16
N HIS A 322 -17.81 22.52 10.98
CA HIS A 322 -18.01 23.46 12.09
C HIS A 322 -18.64 24.81 11.67
N GLY A 323 -18.56 25.19 10.40
CA GLY A 323 -19.16 26.42 9.86
C GLY A 323 -20.63 26.30 9.43
N TYR A 324 -21.31 25.16 9.63
CA TYR A 324 -22.69 24.99 9.17
C TYR A 324 -23.69 25.66 10.14
N PRO A 325 -24.49 26.65 9.68
CA PRO A 325 -25.29 27.50 10.57
C PRO A 325 -26.67 26.91 10.94
N TYR A 326 -27.20 25.96 10.18
CA TYR A 326 -28.53 25.42 10.39
C TYR A 326 -28.50 24.21 11.33
N SER A 327 -29.40 24.18 12.31
CA SER A 327 -29.77 22.96 13.04
C SER A 327 -31.29 22.81 13.03
N PHE A 328 -31.76 21.58 12.89
CA PHE A 328 -33.19 21.29 12.94
C PHE A 328 -33.72 21.28 14.37
N TYR A 329 -32.83 21.17 15.36
CA TYR A 329 -33.01 21.38 16.81
C TYR A 329 -31.70 21.84 17.45
#